data_AF-A0A2M9LY13-F1
#
_entry.id   AF-A0A2M9LY13-F1
#
_cell.length_a   1.000
_cell.length_b   1.000
_cell.length_c   1.000
_cell.angle_alpha   90.00
_cell.angle_beta   90.00
_cell.angle_gamma   90.00
#
_symmetry.space_group_name_H-M   'P 1'
#
loop_
_entity.id
_entity.type
_entity.pdbx_description
1 polymer ?
#
loop_
_entity_poly.entity_id
_entity_poly.type
_entity_poly.pdbx_seq_one_letter_code
_entity_poly.pdbx_strand_id
1 'polypeptide(L)'
;MPGWEAVLIQCSFVGTGVGLAVALPAYARRRRPELFAGRVGDAAVRTGVVWPAAVGAVVGAVWLYWALGGSWGIDHPARWNTDGYLLTSLGAFWALVGSAAVRTLERARPARLPRRIPLALGWLGSGSLFTWSAWKLLLTVFAAPAAPADALVPENLAVAGVLHCAAVLAGAGMARRLVRSRPAVA
;
A
#
# COMPACT_ATOMS: atom_id res chain seq x y z
N MET A 1 7.93 -28.65 -6.85
CA MET A 1 9.28 -28.19 -6.46
C MET A 1 9.59 -28.70 -5.06
N PRO A 2 10.82 -29.15 -4.78
CA PRO A 2 11.28 -29.51 -3.44
C PRO A 2 11.06 -28.38 -2.43
N GLY A 3 10.68 -28.72 -1.19
CA GLY A 3 10.34 -27.71 -0.16
C GLY A 3 11.50 -26.78 0.21
N TRP A 4 12.75 -27.26 0.15
CA TRP A 4 13.93 -26.44 0.44
C TRP A 4 14.14 -25.32 -0.58
N GLU A 5 13.80 -25.55 -1.86
CA GLU A 5 13.86 -24.52 -2.91
C GLU A 5 12.86 -23.40 -2.62
N ALA A 6 11.62 -23.76 -2.27
CA ALA A 6 10.59 -22.79 -1.93
C ALA A 6 10.98 -21.93 -0.72
N VAL A 7 11.62 -22.53 0.30
CA VAL A 7 12.13 -21.82 1.47
C VAL A 7 13.22 -20.83 1.08
N LEU A 8 14.21 -21.23 0.27
CA LEU A 8 15.27 -20.33 -0.17
C LEU A 8 14.73 -19.16 -1.00
N ILE A 9 13.80 -19.44 -1.92
CA ILE A 9 13.14 -18.41 -2.71
C ILE A 9 12.40 -17.43 -1.80
N GLN A 10 11.57 -17.92 -0.88
CA GLN A 10 10.83 -17.04 0.03
C GLN A 10 11.75 -16.22 0.94
N CYS A 11 12.79 -16.83 1.50
CA CYS A 11 13.79 -16.13 2.31
C CYS A 11 14.48 -15.02 1.52
N SER A 12 14.81 -15.25 0.25
CA SER A 12 15.42 -14.22 -0.61
C SER A 12 14.46 -13.06 -0.86
N PHE A 13 13.21 -13.32 -1.21
CA PHE A 13 12.19 -12.29 -1.44
C PHE A 13 11.90 -11.47 -0.18
N VAL A 14 11.71 -12.15 0.95
CA VAL A 14 11.47 -11.51 2.25
C VAL A 14 12.70 -10.70 2.66
N GLY A 15 13.90 -11.27 2.53
CA GLY A 15 15.16 -10.59 2.83
C GLY A 15 15.34 -9.31 2.01
N THR A 16 15.12 -9.37 0.70
CA THR A 16 15.18 -8.19 -0.18
C THR A 16 14.10 -7.18 0.17
N GLY A 17 12.87 -7.62 0.44
CA GLY A 17 11.76 -6.75 0.83
C GLY A 17 12.03 -6.00 2.13
N VAL A 18 12.47 -6.71 3.17
CA VAL A 18 12.86 -6.13 4.46
C VAL A 18 14.06 -5.20 4.29
N GLY A 19 15.07 -5.61 3.53
CA GLY A 19 16.24 -4.80 3.22
C GLY A 19 15.86 -3.46 2.60
N LEU A 20 15.01 -3.45 1.57
CA LEU A 20 14.53 -2.22 0.93
C LEU A 20 13.65 -1.39 1.85
N ALA A 21 12.77 -2.03 2.62
CA ALA A 21 11.87 -1.37 3.55
C ALA A 21 12.63 -0.62 4.66
N VAL A 22 13.80 -1.11 5.08
CA VAL A 22 14.63 -0.51 6.14
C VAL A 22 15.69 0.43 5.57
N ALA A 23 16.40 0.03 4.50
CA ALA A 23 17.54 0.76 3.96
C ALA A 23 17.15 2.13 3.42
N LEU A 24 16.01 2.25 2.73
CA LEU A 24 15.58 3.51 2.14
C LEU A 24 15.21 4.57 3.20
N PRO A 25 14.38 4.25 4.22
CA PRO A 25 14.18 5.17 5.34
C PRO A 25 15.46 5.48 6.11
N ALA A 26 16.34 4.49 6.34
CA ALA A 26 17.61 4.72 7.04
C ALA A 26 18.52 5.68 6.27
N TYR A 27 18.62 5.51 4.94
CA TYR A 27 19.36 6.40 4.06
C TYR A 27 18.75 7.82 4.08
N ALA A 28 17.43 7.93 3.96
CA ALA A 28 16.73 9.21 4.02
C ALA A 28 16.94 9.92 5.37
N ARG A 29 16.94 9.17 6.48
CA ARG A 29 17.23 9.70 7.82
C ARG A 29 18.63 10.27 7.95
N ARG A 30 19.63 9.62 7.35
CA ARG A 30 21.02 10.08 7.39
C ARG A 30 21.22 11.34 6.56
N ARG A 31 20.56 11.45 5.40
CA ARG A 31 20.72 12.59 4.48
C ARG A 31 19.84 13.79 4.83
N ARG A 32 18.66 13.54 5.41
CA ARG A 32 17.61 14.54 5.68
C ARG A 32 17.01 14.33 7.09
N PRO A 33 17.81 14.40 8.17
CA PRO A 33 17.35 14.15 9.53
C PRO A 33 16.16 15.03 9.96
N GLU A 34 16.07 16.24 9.41
CA GLU A 34 15.02 17.22 9.64
C GLU A 34 13.62 16.73 9.23
N LEU A 35 13.50 15.78 8.30
CA LEU A 35 12.21 15.16 7.96
C LEU A 35 11.67 14.25 9.06
N PHE A 36 12.57 13.70 9.88
CA PHE A 36 12.27 12.73 10.93
C PHE A 36 12.30 13.32 12.34
N ALA A 37 12.65 14.60 12.45
CA ALA A 37 12.63 15.37 13.67
C ALA A 37 11.24 16.01 13.90
N GLY A 38 10.95 16.30 15.17
CA GLY A 38 9.71 16.97 15.58
C GLY A 38 8.49 16.06 15.73
N ARG A 39 7.36 16.70 16.02
CA ARG A 39 6.04 16.10 16.21
C ARG A 39 5.13 16.42 15.04
N VAL A 40 4.07 15.64 14.90
CA VAL A 40 3.02 15.93 13.93
C VAL A 40 2.34 17.25 14.35
N GLY A 41 2.40 18.25 13.47
CA GLY A 41 1.84 19.58 13.70
C GLY A 41 2.84 20.71 13.88
N ASP A 42 4.13 20.40 14.03
CA ASP A 42 5.19 21.43 14.11
C ASP A 42 5.47 22.11 12.75
N ALA A 43 5.02 21.51 11.65
CA ALA A 43 5.18 22.05 10.30
C ALA A 43 3.93 22.81 9.84
N ALA A 44 4.11 23.84 9.02
CA ALA A 44 3.01 24.62 8.45
C ALA A 44 1.96 23.72 7.77
N VAL A 45 0.68 23.99 8.05
CA VAL A 45 -0.46 23.25 7.48
C VAL A 45 -0.43 23.35 5.96
N ARG A 46 -0.36 22.21 5.26
CA ARG A 46 -0.54 22.15 3.81
C ARG A 46 -2.00 21.84 3.52
N THR A 47 -2.81 22.87 3.31
CA THR A 47 -4.23 22.79 2.94
C THR A 47 -4.38 22.38 1.47
N GLY A 48 -4.06 21.13 1.15
CA GLY A 48 -4.26 20.56 -0.19
C GLY A 48 -4.97 19.23 -0.13
N VAL A 49 -5.84 18.95 -1.09
CA VAL A 49 -6.46 17.62 -1.22
C VAL A 49 -5.37 16.58 -1.44
N VAL A 50 -5.33 15.59 -0.54
CA VAL A 50 -4.39 14.46 -0.61
C VAL A 50 -4.99 13.37 -1.48
N TRP A 51 -5.21 13.66 -2.76
CA TRP A 51 -5.87 12.72 -3.67
C TRP A 51 -5.26 11.30 -3.60
N PRO A 52 -3.92 11.08 -3.47
CA PRO A 52 -3.37 9.73 -3.40
C PRO A 52 -3.81 8.99 -2.14
N ALA A 53 -3.86 9.66 -0.99
CA ALA A 53 -4.33 9.07 0.26
C ALA A 53 -5.85 8.87 0.27
N ALA A 54 -6.61 9.73 -0.43
CA ALA A 54 -8.05 9.52 -0.58
C ALA A 54 -8.34 8.29 -1.44
N VAL A 55 -7.67 8.16 -2.60
CA VAL A 55 -7.78 6.98 -3.46
C VAL A 55 -7.32 5.73 -2.72
N GLY A 56 -6.18 5.78 -2.03
CA GLY A 56 -5.69 4.66 -1.22
C GLY A 56 -6.68 4.23 -0.13
N ALA A 57 -7.39 5.18 0.51
CA ALA A 57 -8.42 4.87 1.49
C ALA A 57 -9.66 4.21 0.86
N VAL A 58 -10.08 4.66 -0.33
CA VAL A 58 -11.18 4.02 -1.08
C VAL A 58 -10.81 2.60 -1.48
N VAL A 59 -9.60 2.40 -2.03
CA VAL A 59 -9.08 1.05 -2.33
C VAL A 59 -9.10 0.16 -1.09
N GLY A 60 -8.59 0.69 0.03
CA GLY A 60 -8.59 -0.04 1.30
C GLY A 60 -9.99 -0.39 1.80
N ALA A 61 -10.97 0.50 1.61
CA ALA A 61 -12.36 0.23 1.98
C ALA A 61 -13.00 -0.85 1.10
N VAL A 62 -12.72 -0.87 -0.21
CA VAL A 62 -13.18 -1.94 -1.12
C VAL A 62 -12.57 -3.28 -0.73
N TRP A 63 -11.26 -3.32 -0.47
CA TRP A 63 -10.62 -4.55 0.02
C TRP A 63 -11.16 -4.98 1.38
N LEU A 64 -11.44 -4.05 2.29
CA LEU A 64 -12.06 -4.39 3.57
C LEU A 64 -13.46 -4.97 3.38
N TYR A 65 -14.25 -4.40 2.47
CA TYR A 65 -15.56 -4.93 2.11
C TYR A 65 -15.47 -6.37 1.59
N TRP A 66 -14.54 -6.65 0.67
CA TRP A 66 -14.33 -8.01 0.18
C TRP A 66 -13.82 -8.96 1.28
N ALA A 67 -12.89 -8.49 2.11
CA ALA A 67 -12.37 -9.23 3.27
C ALA A 67 -13.46 -9.61 4.29
N LEU A 68 -14.57 -8.86 4.34
CA LEU A 68 -15.71 -9.14 5.20
C LEU A 68 -16.79 -10.00 4.51
N GLY A 69 -16.52 -10.55 3.32
CA GLY A 69 -17.47 -11.38 2.56
C GLY A 69 -18.32 -10.62 1.55
N GLY A 70 -17.98 -9.36 1.26
CA GLY A 70 -18.65 -8.57 0.25
C GLY A 70 -18.46 -9.14 -1.16
N SER A 71 -19.55 -9.23 -1.94
CA SER A 71 -19.57 -9.88 -3.26
C SER A 71 -19.55 -8.93 -4.45
N TRP A 72 -19.68 -7.61 -4.25
CA TRP A 72 -19.65 -6.67 -5.37
C TRP A 72 -18.32 -6.70 -6.11
N GLY A 73 -18.36 -6.94 -7.43
CA GLY A 73 -17.16 -7.07 -8.26
C GLY A 73 -16.44 -8.41 -8.13
N ILE A 74 -17.07 -9.40 -7.48
CA ILE A 74 -16.58 -10.78 -7.36
C ILE A 74 -17.47 -11.69 -8.22
N ASP A 75 -16.92 -12.27 -9.28
CA ASP A 75 -17.66 -13.15 -10.19
C ASP A 75 -17.80 -14.57 -9.60
N HIS A 76 -16.82 -15.01 -8.80
CA HIS A 76 -16.79 -16.38 -8.24
C HIS A 76 -16.51 -16.40 -6.73
N PRO A 77 -17.47 -15.97 -5.88
CA PRO A 77 -17.25 -15.84 -4.44
C PRO A 77 -16.96 -17.18 -3.75
N ALA A 78 -17.46 -18.29 -4.28
CA ALA A 78 -17.20 -19.64 -3.75
C ALA A 78 -15.73 -20.09 -3.84
N ARG A 79 -14.88 -19.38 -4.62
CA ARG A 79 -13.45 -19.68 -4.74
C ARG A 79 -12.59 -18.97 -3.68
N TRP A 80 -13.17 -18.09 -2.87
CA TRP A 80 -12.44 -17.49 -1.76
C TRP A 80 -12.17 -18.51 -0.66
N ASN A 81 -10.90 -18.70 -0.34
CA ASN A 81 -10.46 -19.46 0.82
C ASN A 81 -10.00 -18.51 1.94
N THR A 82 -9.72 -19.07 3.12
CA THR A 82 -9.23 -18.32 4.29
C THR A 82 -8.02 -17.45 3.97
N ASP A 83 -7.09 -17.97 3.15
CA ASP A 83 -5.88 -17.24 2.77
C ASP A 83 -6.21 -15.99 1.93
N GLY A 84 -7.18 -16.08 1.02
CA GLY A 84 -7.68 -14.96 0.22
C GLY A 84 -8.32 -13.87 1.08
N TYR A 85 -9.14 -14.25 2.05
CA TYR A 85 -9.71 -13.31 3.04
C TYR A 85 -8.62 -12.62 3.85
N LEU A 86 -7.65 -13.39 4.37
CA LEU A 86 -6.58 -12.88 5.22
C LEU A 86 -5.64 -11.94 4.45
N LEU A 87 -5.26 -12.31 3.23
CA LEU A 87 -4.40 -11.51 2.38
C LEU A 87 -5.08 -10.21 1.93
N THR A 88 -6.38 -10.28 1.63
CA THR A 88 -7.19 -9.09 1.29
C THR A 88 -7.36 -8.18 2.51
N SER A 89 -7.59 -8.75 3.70
CA SER A 89 -7.63 -8.01 4.97
C SER A 89 -6.32 -7.27 5.25
N LEU A 90 -5.19 -7.95 5.02
CA LEU A 90 -3.86 -7.36 5.19
C LEU A 90 -3.62 -6.22 4.20
N GLY A 91 -4.03 -6.40 2.94
CA GLY A 91 -3.99 -5.34 1.93
C GLY A 91 -4.84 -4.13 2.33
N ALA A 92 -6.07 -4.37 2.80
CA ALA A 92 -6.97 -3.32 3.29
C ALA A 92 -6.35 -2.56 4.46
N PHE A 93 -5.78 -3.28 5.44
CA PHE A 93 -5.10 -2.70 6.59
C PHE A 93 -3.99 -1.74 6.16
N TRP A 94 -3.06 -2.19 5.31
CA TRP A 94 -1.94 -1.35 4.86
C TRP A 94 -2.39 -0.16 4.01
N ALA A 95 -3.41 -0.33 3.18
CA ALA A 95 -4.00 0.74 2.38
C ALA A 95 -4.61 1.83 3.27
N LEU A 96 -5.41 1.44 4.27
CA LEU A 96 -6.06 2.36 5.20
C LEU A 96 -5.07 3.04 6.13
N VAL A 97 -4.17 2.27 6.75
CA VAL A 97 -3.14 2.78 7.68
C VAL A 97 -2.17 3.71 6.96
N GLY A 98 -1.68 3.33 5.78
CA GLY A 98 -0.83 4.19 4.96
C GLY A 98 -1.51 5.50 4.59
N SER A 99 -2.76 5.42 4.14
CA SER A 99 -3.56 6.59 3.75
C SER A 99 -3.82 7.53 4.93
N ALA A 100 -4.19 6.97 6.08
CA ALA A 100 -4.37 7.73 7.32
C ALA A 100 -3.07 8.39 7.77
N ALA A 101 -1.94 7.70 7.66
CA ALA A 101 -0.64 8.21 8.04
C ALA A 101 -0.19 9.39 7.17
N VAL A 102 -0.33 9.28 5.83
CA VAL A 102 -0.03 10.39 4.89
C VAL A 102 -0.97 11.58 5.14
N ARG A 103 -2.27 11.33 5.34
CA ARG A 103 -3.24 12.38 5.68
C ARG A 103 -2.91 13.08 7.00
N THR A 104 -2.43 12.35 8.00
CA THR A 104 -2.02 12.87 9.30
C THR A 104 -0.80 13.79 9.18
N LEU A 105 0.18 13.39 8.36
CA LEU A 105 1.37 14.20 8.08
C LEU A 105 1.05 15.52 7.36
N GLU A 106 0.03 15.54 6.50
CA GLU A 106 -0.32 16.75 5.73
C GLU A 106 -1.25 17.70 6.46
N ARG A 107 -2.16 17.17 7.30
CA ARG A 107 -3.10 17.99 8.06
C ARG A 107 -2.43 18.83 9.14
N ALA A 108 -1.19 18.51 9.53
CA ALA A 108 -0.41 19.17 10.57
C ALA A 108 -1.25 19.47 11.84
N ARG A 109 -2.23 18.61 12.17
CA ARG A 109 -2.98 18.77 13.41
C ARG A 109 -2.04 18.46 14.56
N PRO A 110 -2.05 19.24 15.65
CA PRO A 110 -1.20 19.00 16.80
C PRO A 110 -1.56 17.62 17.36
N ALA A 111 -0.67 16.67 17.13
CA ALA A 111 -0.75 15.34 17.71
C ALA A 111 0.57 15.09 18.44
N ARG A 112 0.51 14.55 19.66
CA ARG A 112 1.70 14.19 20.45
C ARG A 112 2.53 13.05 19.83
N LEU A 113 2.16 12.60 18.62
CA LEU A 113 2.77 11.49 17.93
C LEU A 113 4.13 11.91 17.33
N PRO A 114 5.21 11.16 17.60
CA PRO A 114 6.48 11.34 16.91
C PRO A 114 6.29 11.21 15.40
N ARG A 115 6.77 12.20 14.62
CA ARG A 115 6.58 12.24 13.15
C ARG A 115 7.10 10.98 12.44
N ARG A 116 8.06 10.28 13.04
CA ARG A 116 8.65 9.02 12.55
C ARG A 116 7.63 7.89 12.38
N ILE A 117 6.62 7.81 13.25
CA ILE A 117 5.61 6.74 13.21
C ILE A 117 4.74 6.84 11.95
N PRO A 118 4.04 7.95 11.68
CA PRO A 118 3.24 8.07 10.46
C PRO A 118 4.11 8.13 9.19
N LEU A 119 5.37 8.56 9.28
CA LEU A 119 6.30 8.42 8.15
C LEU A 119 6.57 6.95 7.82
N ALA A 120 6.86 6.12 8.81
CA ALA A 120 7.10 4.69 8.61
C ALA A 120 5.83 3.97 8.11
N LEU A 121 4.67 4.26 8.71
CA LEU A 121 3.39 3.67 8.30
C LEU A 121 2.98 4.12 6.88
N GLY A 122 3.16 5.40 6.55
CA GLY A 122 2.93 5.91 5.21
C GLY A 122 3.86 5.28 4.19
N TRP A 123 5.15 5.09 4.54
CA TRP A 123 6.14 4.42 3.69
C TRP A 123 5.73 2.97 3.42
N LEU A 124 5.49 2.18 4.46
CA LEU A 124 5.09 0.78 4.34
C LEU A 124 3.78 0.61 3.57
N GLY A 125 2.75 1.41 3.90
CA GLY A 125 1.47 1.36 3.20
C GLY A 125 1.58 1.77 1.74
N SER A 126 2.37 2.80 1.42
CA SER A 126 2.61 3.22 0.03
C SER A 126 3.36 2.17 -0.78
N GLY A 127 4.37 1.54 -0.17
CA GLY A 127 5.13 0.45 -0.76
C GLY A 127 4.25 -0.76 -1.02
N SER A 128 3.48 -1.20 0.00
CA SER A 128 2.54 -2.32 -0.11
C SER A 128 1.50 -2.09 -1.20
N LEU A 129 0.84 -0.94 -1.23
CA LEU A 129 -0.13 -0.58 -2.28
C LEU A 129 0.49 -0.63 -3.67
N PHE A 130 1.70 -0.08 -3.83
CA PHE A 130 2.37 -0.02 -5.11
C PHE A 130 2.87 -1.39 -5.57
N THR A 131 3.72 -2.06 -4.78
CA THR A 131 4.39 -3.29 -5.21
C THR A 131 3.43 -4.45 -5.36
N TRP A 132 2.53 -4.66 -4.38
CA TRP A 132 1.56 -5.75 -4.41
C TRP A 132 0.58 -5.58 -5.57
N SER A 133 0.08 -4.36 -5.78
CA SER A 133 -0.89 -4.10 -6.85
C SER A 133 -0.22 -4.05 -8.22
N ALA A 134 1.04 -3.64 -8.34
CA ALA A 134 1.78 -3.73 -9.60
C ALA A 134 1.97 -5.19 -10.01
N TRP A 135 2.36 -6.06 -9.06
CA TRP A 135 2.44 -7.49 -9.28
C TRP A 135 1.08 -8.08 -9.71
N LYS A 136 0.01 -7.80 -8.95
CA LYS A 136 -1.33 -8.30 -9.31
C LYS A 136 -1.84 -7.73 -10.63
N LEU A 137 -1.56 -6.47 -10.94
CA LEU A 137 -1.94 -5.87 -12.21
C LEU A 137 -1.25 -6.54 -13.39
N LEU A 138 0.04 -6.88 -13.27
CA LEU A 138 0.75 -7.67 -14.28
C LEU A 138 0.03 -9.01 -14.47
N LEU A 139 -0.29 -9.72 -13.38
CA LEU A 139 -1.05 -10.96 -13.47
C LEU A 139 -2.42 -10.75 -14.13
N THR A 140 -3.18 -9.69 -13.79
CA THR A 140 -4.48 -9.40 -14.39
C THR A 140 -4.35 -9.12 -15.89
N VAL A 141 -3.35 -8.35 -16.31
CA VAL A 141 -3.11 -7.99 -17.71
C VAL A 141 -2.64 -9.19 -18.53
N PHE A 142 -1.79 -10.05 -17.97
CA PHE A 142 -1.31 -11.26 -18.66
C PHE A 142 -2.33 -12.40 -18.63
N ALA A 143 -3.12 -12.54 -17.57
CA ALA A 143 -4.13 -13.59 -17.44
C ALA A 143 -5.40 -13.26 -18.24
N ALA A 144 -5.80 -11.99 -18.37
CA ALA A 144 -7.02 -11.61 -19.10
C ALA A 144 -7.10 -12.16 -20.56
N PRO A 145 -6.03 -12.12 -21.37
CA PRO A 145 -6.06 -12.68 -22.73
C PRO A 145 -5.72 -14.18 -22.79
N ALA A 146 -5.11 -14.75 -21.76
CA ALA A 146 -4.55 -16.12 -21.79
C ALA A 146 -5.29 -17.12 -20.90
N ALA A 147 -6.23 -16.67 -20.07
CA ALA A 147 -6.96 -17.54 -19.15
C ALA A 147 -7.92 -18.46 -19.92
N PRO A 148 -7.82 -19.79 -19.74
CA PRO A 148 -8.87 -20.70 -20.20
C PRO A 148 -10.17 -20.37 -19.44
N ALA A 149 -11.33 -20.65 -20.05
CA ALA A 149 -12.65 -20.23 -19.54
C ALA A 149 -12.97 -20.74 -18.11
N ASP A 150 -12.19 -21.69 -17.61
CA ASP A 150 -12.24 -22.38 -16.33
C ASP A 150 -11.23 -21.86 -15.28
N ALA A 151 -10.23 -21.06 -15.70
CA ALA A 151 -9.31 -20.31 -14.83
C ALA A 151 -10.00 -19.05 -14.26
N LEU A 152 -11.12 -19.27 -13.59
CA LEU A 152 -11.95 -18.22 -13.02
C LEU A 152 -11.28 -17.66 -11.76
N VAL A 153 -10.58 -16.54 -11.90
CA VAL A 153 -10.14 -15.70 -10.78
C VAL A 153 -11.40 -15.25 -10.02
N PRO A 154 -11.38 -15.17 -8.66
CA PRO A 154 -12.58 -14.82 -7.93
C PRO A 154 -13.12 -13.44 -8.28
N GLU A 155 -12.24 -12.46 -8.45
CA GLU A 155 -12.59 -11.10 -8.81
C GLU A 155 -12.90 -10.96 -10.30
N ASN A 156 -13.85 -10.08 -10.62
CA ASN A 156 -14.04 -9.60 -11.98
C ASN A 156 -12.77 -8.90 -12.47
N LEU A 157 -12.19 -9.36 -13.59
CA LEU A 157 -10.89 -8.88 -14.06
C LEU A 157 -10.87 -7.39 -14.37
N ALA A 158 -11.98 -6.81 -14.85
CA ALA A 158 -12.07 -5.37 -15.10
C ALA A 158 -12.06 -4.58 -13.79
N VAL A 159 -12.84 -5.02 -12.79
CA VAL A 159 -12.86 -4.41 -11.46
C VAL A 159 -11.49 -4.53 -10.79
N ALA A 160 -10.88 -5.72 -10.83
CA ALA A 160 -9.55 -5.98 -10.28
C ALA A 160 -8.49 -5.10 -10.97
N GLY A 161 -8.53 -4.99 -12.30
CA GLY A 161 -7.64 -4.14 -13.08
C GLY A 161 -7.73 -2.67 -12.69
N VAL A 162 -8.96 -2.11 -12.63
CA VAL A 162 -9.19 -0.72 -12.20
C VAL A 162 -8.69 -0.51 -10.76
N LEU A 163 -9.02 -1.42 -9.85
CA LEU A 163 -8.64 -1.31 -8.45
C LEU A 163 -7.12 -1.38 -8.25
N HIS A 164 -6.42 -2.25 -8.97
CA HIS A 164 -4.97 -2.36 -8.91
C HIS A 164 -4.26 -1.18 -9.58
N CYS A 165 -4.77 -0.67 -10.70
CA CYS A 165 -4.29 0.58 -11.29
C CYS A 165 -4.43 1.74 -10.29
N ALA A 166 -5.59 1.90 -9.65
CA ALA A 166 -5.82 2.94 -8.65
C ALA A 166 -4.86 2.80 -7.46
N ALA A 167 -4.64 1.57 -6.98
CA ALA A 167 -3.72 1.26 -5.89
C ALA A 167 -2.25 1.59 -6.23
N VAL A 168 -1.80 1.25 -7.44
CA VAL A 168 -0.45 1.60 -7.95
C VAL A 168 -0.27 3.12 -7.96
N LEU A 169 -1.22 3.85 -8.55
CA LEU A 169 -1.16 5.30 -8.63
C LEU A 169 -1.21 5.96 -7.25
N ALA A 170 -2.04 5.46 -6.35
CA ALA A 170 -2.13 5.91 -4.96
C ALA A 170 -0.82 5.68 -4.21
N GLY A 171 -0.26 4.46 -4.27
CA GLY A 171 1.00 4.10 -3.62
C GLY A 171 2.16 4.96 -4.11
N ALA A 172 2.33 5.09 -5.44
CA ALA A 172 3.35 5.95 -6.03
C ALA A 172 3.17 7.43 -5.66
N GLY A 173 1.92 7.93 -5.67
CA GLY A 173 1.58 9.28 -5.30
C GLY A 173 1.89 9.58 -3.83
N MET A 174 1.53 8.66 -2.92
CA MET A 174 1.84 8.74 -1.50
C MET A 174 3.36 8.77 -1.26
N ALA A 175 4.11 7.83 -1.85
CA ALA A 175 5.56 7.77 -1.74
C ALA A 175 6.24 9.06 -2.24
N ARG A 176 5.81 9.58 -3.40
CA ARG A 176 6.29 10.85 -3.97
C ARG A 176 6.06 12.02 -3.01
N ARG A 177 4.92 12.07 -2.32
CA ARG A 177 4.63 13.13 -1.34
C ARG A 177 5.49 13.02 -0.09
N LEU A 178 5.72 11.80 0.41
CA LEU A 178 6.60 11.55 1.55
C LEU A 178 8.03 12.03 1.26
N VAL A 179 8.57 11.69 0.08
CA VAL A 179 9.93 12.09 -0.35
C VAL A 179 10.04 13.59 -0.62
N ARG A 180 9.00 14.20 -1.20
CA ARG A 180 9.01 15.64 -1.57
C ARG A 180 8.62 16.57 -0.43
N SER A 181 8.16 16.06 0.70
CA SER A 181 7.87 16.90 1.86
C SER A 181 9.13 17.69 2.23
N ARG A 182 9.02 19.03 2.25
CA ARG A 182 10.05 19.93 2.75
C ARG A 182 9.62 20.36 4.16
N PRO A 183 10.50 20.33 5.16
CA PRO A 183 10.23 21.08 6.38
C PRO A 183 10.10 22.56 5.98
N ALA A 184 9.15 23.28 6.58
CA ALA A 184 9.22 24.73 6.55
C ALA A 184 10.55 25.11 7.22
N VAL A 185 11.43 25.79 6.49
CA VAL A 185 12.57 26.46 7.10
C VAL A 185 11.95 27.57 7.94
N ALA A 186 12.06 27.44 9.26
CA ALA A 186 11.82 28.54 10.18
C ALA A 186 13.06 29.45 10.17
#